data_AF-X1GMF5-F1
#
_entry.id   AF-X1GMF5-F1
#
_cell.length_a   1.000
_cell.length_b   1.000
_cell.length_c   1.000
_cell.angle_alpha   90.00
_cell.angle_beta   90.00
_cell.angle_gamma   90.00
#
_symmetry.space_group_name_H-M   'P 1'
#
loop_
_entity.id
_entity.type
_entity.pdbx_description
1 polymer ?
#
loop_
_entity_poly.entity_id
_entity_poly.type
_entity_poly.pdbx_seq_one_letter_code
_entity_poly.pdbx_strand_id
1 'polypeptide(L)' 'MTRQEHLEWCKQRALEYIDMGDSSKAWASMCSDLNKHEETRRHSGIELGMRLIFAGHLASLDQMRKFILGFH' A
#
# COMPACT_ATOMS: atom_id res chain seq x y z
N MET A 1 2.33 16.46 -8.57
CA MET A 1 1.58 15.32 -9.11
C MET A 1 0.16 15.39 -8.58
N THR A 2 -0.82 14.89 -9.30
CA THR A 2 -2.21 14.81 -8.85
C THR A 2 -2.40 13.73 -7.79
N ARG A 3 -3.53 13.72 -7.07
CA ARG A 3 -3.93 12.58 -6.22
C ARG A 3 -3.72 11.22 -6.90
N GLN A 4 -4.18 11.07 -8.14
CA GLN A 4 -4.11 9.79 -8.85
C GLN A 4 -2.67 9.40 -9.20
N GLU A 5 -1.88 10.35 -9.69
CA GLU A 5 -0.45 10.12 -9.97
C GLU A 5 0.30 9.72 -8.69
N HIS A 6 -0.04 10.32 -7.55
CA HIS A 6 0.57 9.95 -6.27
C HIS A 6 0.19 8.57 -5.79
N LEU A 7 -1.07 8.16 -5.97
CA LEU A 7 -1.49 6.81 -5.64
C LEU A 7 -0.77 5.77 -6.49
N GLU A 8 -0.68 5.98 -7.80
CA GLU A 8 0.04 5.05 -8.68
C GLU A 8 1.54 5.00 -8.36
N TRP A 9 2.14 6.14 -8.01
CA TRP A 9 3.52 6.18 -7.53
C TRP A 9 3.72 5.38 -6.22
N CYS A 10 2.81 5.53 -5.24
CA CYS A 10 2.83 4.76 -4.01
C CYS A 10 2.70 3.24 -4.27
N LYS A 11 1.79 2.85 -5.18
CA LYS A 11 1.56 1.46 -5.57
C LYS A 11 2.79 0.86 -6.22
N GLN A 12 3.39 1.55 -7.18
CA GLN A 12 4.59 1.10 -7.87
C GLN A 12 5.73 0.81 -6.88
N ARG A 13 6.00 1.74 -5.95
CA ARG A 13 7.04 1.56 -4.93
C ARG A 13 6.77 0.40 -3.99
N ALA A 14 5.51 0.23 -3.57
CA ALA A 14 5.14 -0.91 -2.72
C ALA A 14 5.33 -2.24 -3.46
N LEU A 15 5.01 -2.29 -4.77
CA LEU A 15 5.19 -3.49 -5.60
C LEU A 15 6.65 -3.91 -5.76
N GLU A 16 7.60 -2.97 -5.79
CA GLU A 16 9.04 -3.30 -5.82
C GLU A 16 9.44 -4.15 -4.61
N TYR A 17 8.89 -3.87 -3.42
CA TYR A 17 9.15 -4.70 -2.24
C TYR A 17 8.44 -6.06 -2.29
N ILE A 18 7.29 -6.15 -2.94
CA ILE A 18 6.65 -7.44 -3.20
C ILE A 18 7.51 -8.29 -4.13
N ASP A 19 8.08 -7.69 -5.18
CA ASP A 19 8.98 -8.39 -6.11
C ASP A 19 10.26 -8.88 -5.40
N MET A 20 10.68 -8.19 -4.33
CA MET A 20 11.78 -8.61 -3.45
C MET A 20 11.38 -9.63 -2.37
N GLY A 21 10.10 -9.99 -2.27
CA GLY A 21 9.60 -10.95 -1.28
C GLY A 21 9.33 -10.37 0.11
N ASP A 22 9.22 -9.04 0.25
CA ASP A 22 9.03 -8.35 1.54
C ASP A 22 7.67 -7.63 1.59
N SER A 23 6.63 -8.38 1.99
CA SER A 23 5.27 -7.84 2.16
C SER A 23 5.16 -6.79 3.27
N SER A 24 5.97 -6.92 4.31
CA SER A 24 5.96 -5.99 5.44
C SER A 24 6.51 -4.63 5.02
N LYS A 25 7.60 -4.63 4.25
CA LYS A 25 8.19 -3.40 3.70
C LYS A 25 7.35 -2.80 2.59
N ALA A 26 6.65 -3.61 1.80
CA ALA A 26 5.65 -3.12 0.84
C ALA A 26 4.58 -2.28 1.54
N TRP A 27 3.97 -2.80 2.62
CA TRP A 27 2.96 -2.07 3.38
C TRP A 27 3.51 -0.82 4.06
N ALA A 28 4.70 -0.92 4.68
CA ALA A 28 5.36 0.21 5.31
C ALA A 28 5.68 1.33 4.31
N SER A 29 6.16 0.98 3.11
CA SER A 29 6.40 1.96 2.04
C SER A 29 5.10 2.64 1.63
N MET A 30 4.03 1.88 1.42
CA MET A 30 2.73 2.44 1.02
C MET A 30 2.20 3.45 2.05
N CYS A 31 2.23 3.10 3.34
CA CYS A 31 1.81 3.99 4.42
C CYS A 31 2.67 5.27 4.51
N SER A 32 3.98 5.14 4.35
CA SER A 32 4.91 6.27 4.37
C SER A 32 4.72 7.19 3.18
N ASP A 33 4.63 6.59 1.98
CA ASP A 33 4.49 7.29 0.71
C ASP A 33 3.17 8.07 0.65
N LEU A 34 2.03 7.48 1.07
CA LEU A 34 0.73 8.15 1.11
C LEU A 34 0.73 9.47 1.92
N ASN A 35 1.57 9.57 2.96
CA ASN A 35 1.67 10.77 3.80
C ASN A 35 2.50 11.90 3.16
N LYS A 36 3.18 11.66 2.03
CA LYS A 36 4.00 12.66 1.33
C LYS A 36 3.19 13.64 0.47
N HIS A 37 1.89 13.40 0.30
CA HIS A 37 1.00 14.26 -0.49
C HIS A 37 -0.29 14.59 0.27
N GLU A 38 -0.72 15.85 0.20
CA GLU A 38 -1.85 16.34 0.99
C GLU A 38 -3.18 15.67 0.63
N GLU A 39 -3.37 15.28 -0.64
CA GLU A 39 -4.62 14.65 -1.10
C GLU A 39 -4.72 13.14 -0.79
N THR A 40 -3.62 12.51 -0.39
CA THR A 40 -3.59 11.07 -0.06
C THR A 40 -3.22 10.81 1.40
N ARG A 41 -2.81 11.83 2.15
CA ARG A 41 -2.56 11.68 3.59
C ARG A 41 -3.85 11.23 4.28
N ARG A 42 -3.72 10.37 5.29
CA ARG A 42 -4.86 9.80 6.04
C ARG A 42 -5.87 9.05 5.17
N HIS A 43 -5.41 8.43 4.08
CA HIS A 43 -6.24 7.59 3.22
C HIS A 43 -6.97 6.51 4.05
N SER A 44 -8.29 6.36 3.87
CA SER A 44 -9.10 5.36 4.61
C SER A 44 -8.63 3.92 4.37
N GLY A 45 -8.05 3.66 3.20
CA GLY A 45 -7.42 2.37 2.89
C GLY A 45 -6.29 1.96 3.84
N ILE A 46 -5.66 2.90 4.57
CA ILE A 46 -4.66 2.59 5.61
C ILE A 46 -5.31 1.81 6.75
N GLU A 47 -6.46 2.28 7.23
CA GLU A 47 -7.17 1.63 8.34
C GLU A 47 -7.68 0.25 7.92
N LEU A 48 -8.24 0.13 6.71
CA LEU A 48 -8.66 -1.16 6.16
C LEU A 48 -7.48 -2.13 6.04
N GLY A 49 -6.36 -1.68 5.48
CA GLY A 49 -5.16 -2.50 5.32
C GLY A 49 -4.63 -3.02 6.66
N MET A 50 -4.58 -2.14 7.68
CA MET A 50 -4.19 -2.55 9.04
C MET A 50 -5.11 -3.63 9.62
N ARG A 51 -6.44 -3.48 9.48
CA ARG A 51 -7.40 -4.50 9.94
C ARG A 51 -7.21 -5.83 9.21
N LEU A 52 -6.99 -5.80 7.90
CA LEU A 52 -6.79 -7.01 7.10
C LEU A 52 -5.46 -7.71 7.41
N ILE A 53 -4.39 -6.96 7.71
CA ILE A 53 -3.11 -7.53 8.19
C ILE A 53 -3.33 -8.25 9.52
N PHE A 54 -3.97 -7.61 10.49
CA PHE A 54 -4.22 -8.23 11.81
C PHE A 54 -5.16 -9.45 11.72
N ALA A 55 -6.10 -9.44 10.79
CA ALA A 55 -6.96 -10.59 10.51
C ALA A 55 -6.25 -11.71 9.71
N GLY A 56 -5.00 -11.53 9.30
CA GLY A 56 -4.23 -12.51 8.53
C GLY A 56 -4.60 -12.59 7.04
N HIS A 57 -5.40 -11.65 6.53
CA HIS A 57 -5.85 -11.63 5.13
C HIS A 57 -4.82 -11.06 4.15
N LEU A 58 -3.74 -10.45 4.64
CA LEU A 58 -2.64 -9.91 3.84
C LEU A 58 -1.29 -10.55 4.20
N ALA A 59 -1.31 -11.83 4.58
CA ALA A 59 -0.12 -12.55 5.07
C ALA A 59 0.81 -13.02 3.93
N SER A 60 0.28 -13.21 2.71
CA SER A 60 1.08 -13.64 1.56
C SER A 60 1.44 -12.49 0.61
N LEU A 61 2.50 -12.68 -0.18
CA LEU A 61 2.92 -11.72 -1.23
C LEU A 61 1.81 -11.49 -2.25
N ASP A 62 1.08 -12.53 -2.64
CA ASP A 62 -0.02 -12.45 -3.61
C ASP A 62 -1.21 -11.66 -3.05
N GLN A 63 -1.58 -11.90 -1.80
CA GLN A 63 -2.64 -11.14 -1.12
C GLN A 63 -2.29 -9.65 -1.02
N MET A 64 -1.06 -9.34 -0.59
CA MET A 64 -0.60 -7.96 -0.50
C MET A 64 -0.52 -7.29 -1.87
N ARG A 65 -0.05 -7.99 -2.91
CA ARG A 65 -0.04 -7.48 -4.30
C ARG A 65 -1.43 -7.11 -4.76
N LYS A 66 -2.41 -8.00 -4.59
CA LYS A 66 -3.81 -7.76 -4.96
C LYS A 66 -4.39 -6.57 -4.22
N PHE A 67 -4.11 -6.45 -2.93
CA PHE A 67 -4.54 -5.32 -2.12
C PHE A 67 -3.95 -4.00 -2.61
N ILE A 68 -2.65 -3.95 -2.89
CA ILE A 68 -1.97 -2.76 -3.44
C ILE A 68 -2.58 -2.37 -4.79
N LEU A 69 -2.78 -3.33 -5.70
CA LEU A 69 -3.32 -3.05 -7.04
C LEU A 69 -4.76 -2.52 -7.01
N GLY A 70 -5.58 -2.99 -6.06
CA GLY A 70 -6.97 -2.54 -5.84
C GLY A 70 -7.11 -1.28 -4.98
N PHE A 71 -6.02 -0.59 -4.65
CA PHE A 71 -6.04 0.64 -3.85
C PHE A 71 -6.34 1.87 -4.74
N HIS A 72 -7.32 2.69 -4.33
CA HIS A 72 -7.88 3.83 -5.08
C HIS A 72 -8.24 5.02 -4.17
#